data_AF-A0A7X6ZJN0-F1
#
_entry.id   AF-A0A7X6ZJN0-F1
#
_cell.length_a   1.000
_cell.length_b   1.000
_cell.length_c   1.000
_cell.angle_alpha   90.00
_cell.angle_beta   90.00
_cell.angle_gamma   90.00
#
_symmetry.space_group_name_H-M   'P 1'
#
loop_
_entity.id
_entity.type
_entity.pdbx_description
1 polymer ?
#
loop_
_entity_poly.entity_id
_entity_poly.type
_entity_poly.pdbx_seq_one_letter_code
_entity_poly.pdbx_strand_id
1 'polypeptide(L)'
;MKVITSEDSTQPSVLNSLLKARVKSSLVMAYDDGSGRYQILPDSIYYTSDEKSVEECNHIERYLLQQEFQFKMNTAGEMHDVSLTEMVPDLEHTDIDLRRLLLKIQPVLPAAPVYMGYTWERQHYFTEDEKKSFIYKWFEINDVYDRNQQKFVRIRMNVKYKVDELSEKQIKLTSDDFILGSGEILFNATAGVIVKANLDVSGVIQINSMPQTSNLGPMRVLQSISMESDF
;
A
#
# COMPACT_ATOMS: atom_id res chain seq x y z
N MET A 1 -57.22 11.77 7.68
CA MET A 1 -56.01 11.21 8.34
C MET A 1 -55.16 10.59 7.23
N LYS A 2 -54.07 11.25 6.82
CA LYS A 2 -53.14 10.69 5.82
C LYS A 2 -52.18 9.76 6.55
N VAL A 3 -52.25 8.48 6.24
CA VAL A 3 -51.25 7.50 6.67
C VAL A 3 -50.02 7.74 5.80
N ILE A 4 -48.92 8.17 6.42
CA ILE A 4 -47.59 8.20 5.80
C ILE A 4 -46.96 6.88 6.23
N THR A 5 -46.94 5.89 5.34
CA THR A 5 -46.03 4.76 5.45
C THR A 5 -44.67 5.23 4.94
N SER A 6 -43.75 5.48 5.87
CA SER A 6 -42.34 5.67 5.57
C SER A 6 -41.76 4.33 5.10
N GLU A 7 -41.64 4.16 3.79
CA GLU A 7 -40.56 3.35 3.23
C GLU A 7 -39.25 4.07 3.58
N ASP A 8 -38.72 3.81 4.78
CA ASP A 8 -37.34 4.15 5.09
C ASP A 8 -36.47 3.21 4.26
N SER A 9 -36.11 3.70 3.09
CA SER A 9 -34.98 3.24 2.30
C SER A 9 -33.72 3.37 3.16
N THR A 10 -33.38 2.32 3.91
CA THR A 10 -32.06 2.17 4.50
C THR A 10 -31.07 2.02 3.34
N GLN A 11 -30.50 3.15 2.90
CA GLN A 11 -29.26 3.12 2.15
C GLN A 11 -28.28 2.26 2.94
N PRO A 12 -27.56 1.30 2.31
CA PRO A 12 -26.53 0.56 3.01
C PRO A 12 -25.53 1.59 3.57
N SER A 13 -25.40 1.62 4.90
CA SER A 13 -24.42 2.47 5.56
C SER A 13 -23.04 2.06 5.05
N VAL A 14 -22.33 2.99 4.43
CA VAL A 14 -20.97 2.73 3.94
C VAL A 14 -20.09 2.46 5.16
N LEU A 15 -19.57 1.24 5.26
CA LEU A 15 -18.66 0.81 6.31
C LEU A 15 -17.30 1.46 6.10
N ASN A 16 -16.58 1.79 7.17
CA ASN A 16 -15.26 2.39 7.09
C ASN A 16 -14.21 1.44 7.66
N SER A 17 -13.07 1.39 6.97
CA SER A 17 -11.85 0.80 7.50
C SER A 17 -10.68 1.76 7.32
N LEU A 18 -9.86 1.89 8.36
CA LEU A 18 -8.67 2.73 8.40
C LEU A 18 -7.47 1.89 8.81
N LEU A 19 -6.40 1.98 8.04
CA LEU A 19 -5.11 1.41 8.38
C LEU A 19 -4.03 2.49 8.26
N LYS A 20 -3.22 2.64 9.29
CA LYS A 20 -2.02 3.48 9.27
C LYS A 20 -0.82 2.61 9.62
N ALA A 21 0.18 2.62 8.74
CA ALA A 21 1.42 1.89 8.95
C ALA A 21 2.62 2.83 8.92
N ARG A 22 3.53 2.65 9.86
CA ARG A 22 4.89 3.17 9.78
C ARG A 22 5.83 2.00 9.70
N VAL A 23 6.74 2.05 8.75
CA VAL A 23 7.77 1.04 8.56
C VAL A 23 9.16 1.69 8.52
N LYS A 24 10.16 0.93 8.94
CA LYS A 24 11.57 1.24 8.77
C LYS A 24 12.15 0.42 7.64
N SER A 25 13.02 1.04 6.85
CA SER A 25 13.75 0.39 5.78
C SER A 25 15.25 0.44 6.04
N SER A 26 15.91 -0.71 5.95
CA SER A 26 17.36 -0.82 6.12
C SER A 26 17.99 -1.62 4.97
N LEU A 27 19.20 -1.24 4.55
CA LEU A 27 19.98 -2.00 3.57
C LEU A 27 20.65 -3.17 4.29
N VAL A 28 20.34 -4.39 3.84
CA VAL A 28 20.93 -5.63 4.36
C VAL A 28 22.21 -5.99 3.60
N MET A 29 22.19 -5.83 2.28
CA MET A 29 23.30 -6.21 1.41
C MET A 29 23.30 -5.39 0.13
N ALA A 30 24.46 -4.90 -0.30
CA ALA A 30 24.66 -4.35 -1.64
C ALA A 30 25.35 -5.38 -2.53
N TYR A 31 24.95 -5.47 -3.79
CA TYR A 31 25.52 -6.37 -4.78
C TYR A 31 26.35 -5.58 -5.81
N ASP A 32 27.33 -6.25 -6.44
CA ASP A 32 28.23 -5.65 -7.43
C ASP A 32 27.50 -5.18 -8.72
N ASP A 33 26.31 -5.72 -8.99
CA ASP A 33 25.44 -5.32 -10.09
C ASP A 33 24.66 -4.01 -9.82
N GLY A 34 24.91 -3.37 -8.67
CA GLY A 34 24.24 -2.14 -8.24
C GLY A 34 22.86 -2.38 -7.64
N SER A 35 22.42 -3.63 -7.50
CA SER A 35 21.21 -3.97 -6.76
C SER A 35 21.47 -4.02 -5.25
N GLY A 36 20.40 -3.93 -4.45
CA GLY A 36 20.48 -4.01 -2.99
C GLY A 36 19.38 -4.90 -2.42
N ARG A 37 19.69 -5.66 -1.38
CA ARG A 37 18.70 -6.34 -0.53
C ARG A 37 18.36 -5.43 0.64
N TYR A 38 17.08 -5.22 0.85
CA TYR A 38 16.53 -4.36 1.89
C TYR A 38 15.64 -5.17 2.81
N GLN A 39 15.60 -4.78 4.08
CA GLN A 39 14.66 -5.28 5.08
C GLN A 39 13.68 -4.17 5.44
N ILE A 40 12.42 -4.54 5.56
CA ILE A 40 11.35 -3.69 6.05
C ILE A 40 10.86 -4.26 7.38
N LEU A 41 10.85 -3.39 8.38
CA LEU A 41 10.35 -3.68 9.72
C LEU A 41 9.19 -2.75 10.05
N PRO A 42 8.01 -3.25 10.42
CA PRO A 42 6.94 -2.42 10.97
C PRO A 42 7.41 -1.73 12.26
N ASP A 43 7.22 -0.41 12.33
CA ASP A 43 7.50 0.41 13.53
C ASP A 43 6.22 0.70 14.31
N SER A 44 5.13 1.02 13.61
CA SER A 44 3.81 1.18 14.22
C SER A 44 2.69 0.82 13.26
N ILE A 45 1.62 0.22 13.79
CA ILE A 45 0.40 -0.10 13.06
C ILE A 45 -0.78 0.41 13.88
N TYR A 46 -1.75 1.02 13.20
CA TYR A 46 -3.03 1.39 13.75
C TYR A 46 -4.12 0.95 12.79
N TYR A 47 -5.12 0.24 13.30
CA TYR A 47 -6.20 -0.32 12.50
C TYR A 47 -7.56 -0.17 13.18
N THR A 48 -8.56 0.29 12.42
CA THR A 48 -9.97 0.30 12.85
C THR A 48 -10.89 -0.13 11.71
N SER A 49 -12.02 -0.73 12.07
CA SER A 49 -13.08 -1.11 11.14
C SER A 49 -14.43 -1.05 11.84
N ASP A 50 -15.47 -0.60 11.13
CA ASP A 50 -16.85 -0.60 11.63
C ASP A 50 -17.39 -2.03 11.83
N GLU A 51 -16.79 -3.02 11.18
CA GLU A 51 -17.22 -4.43 11.19
C GLU A 51 -16.50 -5.31 12.23
N LYS A 52 -15.46 -4.80 12.90
CA LYS A 52 -14.61 -5.59 13.79
C LYS A 52 -14.66 -5.07 15.22
N SER A 53 -14.61 -5.99 16.17
CA SER A 53 -14.46 -5.65 17.58
C SER A 53 -13.11 -4.98 17.85
N VAL A 54 -13.00 -4.31 19.00
CA VAL A 54 -11.74 -3.69 19.43
C VAL A 54 -10.64 -4.75 19.62
N GLU A 55 -11.00 -5.92 20.13
CA GLU A 55 -10.09 -7.06 20.31
C GLU A 55 -9.58 -7.59 18.98
N GLU A 56 -10.46 -7.72 17.98
CA GLU A 56 -10.08 -8.13 16.62
C GLU A 56 -9.15 -7.08 15.97
N CYS A 57 -9.44 -5.80 16.13
CA CYS A 57 -8.59 -4.74 15.61
C CYS A 57 -7.20 -4.78 16.26
N ASN A 58 -7.12 -4.87 17.59
CA ASN A 58 -5.86 -4.99 18.32
C ASN A 58 -5.07 -6.25 17.92
N HIS A 59 -5.77 -7.34 17.62
CA HIS A 59 -5.14 -8.57 17.17
C HIS A 59 -4.52 -8.41 15.78
N ILE A 60 -5.24 -7.77 14.84
CA ILE A 60 -4.72 -7.40 13.51
C ILE A 60 -3.49 -6.50 13.64
N GLU A 61 -3.54 -5.46 14.48
CA GLU A 61 -2.39 -4.57 14.69
C GLU A 61 -1.14 -5.34 15.14
N ARG A 62 -1.29 -6.26 16.10
CA ARG A 62 -0.18 -7.10 16.59
C ARG A 62 0.35 -8.05 15.52
N TYR A 63 -0.54 -8.66 14.75
CA TYR A 63 -0.16 -9.53 13.64
C TYR A 63 0.66 -8.76 12.59
N LEU A 64 0.17 -7.60 12.16
CA LEU A 64 0.84 -6.75 11.17
C LEU A 64 2.18 -6.21 11.67
N LEU A 65 2.30 -5.91 12.97
CA LEU A 65 3.57 -5.49 13.58
C LEU A 65 4.66 -6.57 13.54
N GLN A 66 4.29 -7.85 13.43
CA GLN A 66 5.23 -8.97 13.38
C GLN A 66 5.68 -9.32 11.96
N GLN A 67 5.08 -8.71 10.93
CA GLN A 67 5.41 -9.05 9.56
C GLN A 67 6.71 -8.37 9.13
N GLU A 68 7.79 -9.14 9.13
CA GLU A 68 9.08 -8.70 8.58
C GLU A 68 9.25 -9.17 7.15
N PHE A 69 9.77 -8.29 6.28
CA PHE A 69 9.95 -8.59 4.87
C PHE A 69 11.36 -8.23 4.43
N GLN A 70 11.89 -9.01 3.50
CA GLN A 70 13.06 -8.64 2.72
C GLN A 70 12.71 -8.63 1.25
N PHE A 71 13.38 -7.76 0.49
CA PHE A 71 13.26 -7.74 -0.95
C PHE A 71 14.58 -7.32 -1.59
N LYS A 72 14.75 -7.67 -2.87
CA LYS A 72 15.84 -7.19 -3.70
C LYS A 72 15.33 -6.06 -4.60
N MET A 73 16.09 -4.96 -4.67
CA MET A 73 15.79 -3.81 -5.53
C MET A 73 16.88 -3.70 -6.59
N ASN A 74 16.48 -3.61 -7.86
CA ASN A 74 17.42 -3.38 -8.96
C ASN A 74 17.80 -1.90 -9.08
N THR A 75 18.70 -1.59 -10.00
CA THR A 75 19.17 -0.22 -10.27
C THR A 75 18.09 0.71 -10.82
N ALA A 76 17.00 0.17 -11.36
CA ALA A 76 15.82 0.91 -11.80
C ALA A 76 14.82 1.17 -10.65
N GLY A 77 15.13 0.71 -9.43
CA GLY A 77 14.25 0.84 -8.28
C GLY A 77 13.09 -0.17 -8.27
N GLU A 78 13.15 -1.24 -9.05
CA GLU A 78 12.11 -2.29 -9.10
C GLU A 78 12.38 -3.39 -8.09
N MET A 79 11.32 -3.83 -7.39
CA MET A 79 11.38 -4.86 -6.36
C MET A 79 11.20 -6.24 -6.98
N HIS A 80 12.02 -7.18 -6.56
CA HIS A 80 11.92 -8.60 -6.87
C HIS A 80 12.37 -9.42 -5.65
N ASP A 81 12.18 -10.74 -5.71
CA ASP A 81 12.59 -11.67 -4.64
C ASP A 81 12.06 -11.29 -3.26
N VAL A 82 10.78 -10.92 -3.16
CA VAL A 82 10.15 -10.59 -1.88
C VAL A 82 10.00 -11.85 -1.03
N SER A 83 10.61 -11.86 0.15
CA SER A 83 10.56 -12.96 1.11
C SER A 83 10.07 -12.48 2.48
N LEU A 84 9.17 -13.24 3.09
CA LEU A 84 8.75 -13.09 4.48
C LEU A 84 9.72 -13.84 5.40
N THR A 85 10.15 -13.20 6.48
CA THR A 85 10.89 -13.91 7.53
C THR A 85 9.88 -14.59 8.45
N GLU A 86 9.65 -15.89 8.24
CA GLU A 86 8.84 -16.82 9.05
C GLU A 86 7.33 -16.54 9.18
N MET A 87 6.56 -17.64 9.08
CA MET A 87 5.10 -17.68 9.15
C MET A 87 4.61 -17.35 10.56
N VAL A 88 4.10 -16.13 10.78
CA VAL A 88 3.06 -15.94 11.79
C VAL A 88 1.85 -16.73 11.30
N PRO A 89 1.23 -17.61 12.12
CA PRO A 89 0.05 -18.37 11.71
C PRO A 89 -0.94 -17.43 11.07
N ASP A 90 -1.35 -17.78 9.85
CA ASP A 90 -2.31 -17.02 9.07
C ASP A 90 -3.50 -16.71 9.99
N LEU A 91 -3.85 -15.43 10.09
CA LEU A 91 -5.15 -15.09 10.60
C LEU A 91 -6.13 -15.63 9.56
N GLU A 92 -6.67 -16.81 9.82
CA GLU A 92 -7.88 -17.27 9.16
C GLU A 92 -8.84 -16.07 9.24
N HIS A 93 -9.11 -15.43 8.09
CA HIS A 93 -10.04 -14.30 7.91
C HIS A 93 -9.53 -12.84 8.06
N THR A 94 -8.24 -12.52 7.89
CA THR A 94 -7.84 -11.10 7.72
C THR A 94 -7.07 -10.81 6.43
N ASP A 95 -7.80 -10.29 5.43
CA ASP A 95 -7.34 -9.85 4.09
C ASP A 95 -6.33 -8.68 4.08
N ILE A 96 -5.73 -8.33 5.21
CA ILE A 96 -4.83 -7.18 5.34
C ILE A 96 -3.39 -7.68 5.30
N ASP A 97 -2.75 -7.48 4.15
CA ASP A 97 -1.35 -7.81 3.91
C ASP A 97 -0.53 -6.53 3.71
N LEU A 98 0.41 -6.26 4.63
CA LEU A 98 1.31 -5.10 4.51
C LEU A 98 2.18 -5.16 3.26
N ARG A 99 2.50 -6.35 2.71
CA ARG A 99 3.26 -6.47 1.45
C ARG A 99 2.53 -5.79 0.31
N ARG A 100 1.23 -6.06 0.17
CA ARG A 100 0.38 -5.48 -0.87
C ARG A 100 0.34 -3.95 -0.75
N LEU A 101 0.46 -3.41 0.46
CA LEU A 101 0.54 -1.97 0.70
C LEU A 101 1.92 -1.43 0.34
N LEU A 102 2.98 -2.11 0.78
CA LEU A 102 4.37 -1.76 0.49
C LEU A 102 4.66 -1.68 -1.02
N LEU A 103 4.14 -2.62 -1.80
CA LEU A 103 4.24 -2.61 -3.27
C LEU A 103 3.57 -1.38 -3.91
N LYS A 104 2.50 -0.83 -3.32
CA LYS A 104 1.83 0.38 -3.84
C LYS A 104 2.71 1.63 -3.71
N ILE A 105 3.49 1.74 -2.64
CA ILE A 105 4.25 2.95 -2.26
C ILE A 105 5.62 2.95 -2.89
N GLN A 106 6.12 1.79 -3.31
CA GLN A 106 7.47 1.68 -3.78
C GLN A 106 7.76 2.71 -4.90
N PRO A 107 8.76 3.59 -4.73
CA PRO A 107 9.24 4.44 -5.81
C PRO A 107 9.75 3.56 -6.93
N VAL A 108 9.27 3.82 -8.13
CA VAL A 108 9.90 3.28 -9.33
C VAL A 108 10.68 4.44 -9.92
N LEU A 109 12.01 4.38 -9.78
CA LEU A 109 12.89 5.42 -10.27
C LEU A 109 12.79 5.50 -11.81
N PRO A 110 13.02 6.68 -12.39
CA PRO A 110 12.95 6.80 -13.84
C PRO A 110 14.12 6.05 -14.48
N ALA A 111 13.87 5.35 -15.59
CA ALA A 111 14.91 4.61 -16.32
C ALA A 111 15.87 5.53 -17.10
N ALA A 112 15.58 6.83 -17.13
CA ALA A 112 16.39 7.85 -17.77
C ALA A 112 16.37 9.10 -16.89
N PRO A 113 17.35 10.01 -17.05
CA PRO A 113 17.35 11.29 -16.34
C PRO A 113 16.04 12.06 -16.56
N VAL A 114 15.45 12.55 -15.48
CA VAL A 114 14.23 13.38 -15.49
C VAL A 114 14.58 14.77 -14.99
N TYR A 115 14.13 15.79 -15.71
CA TYR A 115 14.33 17.19 -15.32
C TYR A 115 13.28 17.63 -14.30
N MET A 116 13.59 18.69 -13.55
CA MET A 116 12.63 19.30 -12.62
C MET A 116 11.35 19.75 -13.35
N GLY A 117 10.18 19.47 -12.76
CA GLY A 117 8.88 19.74 -13.38
C GLY A 117 8.45 18.75 -14.47
N TYR A 118 9.27 17.75 -14.79
CA TYR A 118 8.89 16.66 -15.69
C TYR A 118 8.31 15.50 -14.89
N THR A 119 7.43 14.76 -15.56
CA THR A 119 6.73 13.62 -14.99
C THR A 119 7.21 12.32 -15.63
N TRP A 120 7.07 11.23 -14.90
CA TRP A 120 7.21 9.89 -15.48
C TRP A 120 6.18 8.94 -14.90
N GLU A 121 5.90 7.90 -15.67
CA GLU A 121 4.81 6.98 -15.40
C GLU A 121 5.31 5.54 -15.45
N ARG A 122 4.73 4.72 -14.58
CA ARG A 122 5.06 3.30 -14.44
C ARG A 122 3.81 2.49 -14.20
N GLN A 123 3.75 1.34 -14.88
CA GLN A 123 2.75 0.31 -14.62
C GLN A 123 3.47 -0.82 -13.90
N HIS A 124 2.98 -1.17 -12.71
CA HIS A 124 3.46 -2.33 -11.96
C HIS A 124 2.39 -3.41 -12.05
N TYR A 125 2.76 -4.58 -12.57
CA TYR A 125 1.92 -5.76 -12.59
C TYR A 125 2.30 -6.69 -11.45
N PHE A 126 1.31 -7.14 -10.69
CA PHE A 126 1.51 -8.24 -9.76
C PHE A 126 0.63 -9.41 -10.20
N THR A 127 1.21 -10.61 -10.17
CA THR A 127 0.52 -11.85 -10.49
C THR A 127 0.40 -12.66 -9.21
N GLU A 128 -0.82 -12.96 -8.82
CA GLU A 128 -1.14 -13.79 -7.65
C GLU A 128 -2.20 -14.79 -8.08
N ASP A 129 -1.93 -16.09 -7.92
CA ASP A 129 -2.83 -17.19 -8.30
C ASP A 129 -3.49 -16.99 -9.68
N GLU A 130 -2.64 -16.77 -10.71
CA GLU A 130 -3.02 -16.55 -12.12
C GLU A 130 -3.77 -15.24 -12.43
N LYS A 131 -4.12 -14.43 -11.41
CA LYS A 131 -4.75 -13.11 -11.59
C LYS A 131 -3.71 -12.01 -11.68
N LYS A 132 -3.87 -11.15 -12.69
CA LYS A 132 -3.02 -9.97 -12.90
C LYS A 132 -3.75 -8.73 -12.43
N SER A 133 -3.19 -8.08 -11.43
CA SER A 133 -3.60 -6.74 -11.05
C SER A 133 -2.52 -5.75 -11.47
N PHE A 134 -2.93 -4.52 -11.77
CA PHE A 134 -2.01 -3.46 -12.18
C PHE A 134 -2.17 -2.23 -11.29
N ILE A 135 -1.04 -1.61 -10.99
CA ILE A 135 -0.97 -0.34 -10.29
C ILE A 135 -0.34 0.66 -11.25
N TYR A 136 -1.09 1.70 -11.58
CA TYR A 136 -0.56 2.85 -12.30
C TYR A 136 0.08 3.81 -11.30
N LYS A 137 1.32 4.19 -11.56
CA LYS A 137 2.08 5.13 -10.75
C LYS A 137 2.51 6.31 -11.62
N TRP A 138 2.32 7.50 -11.11
CA TRP A 138 2.72 8.76 -11.72
C TRP A 138 3.61 9.52 -10.75
N PHE A 139 4.67 10.13 -11.25
CA PHE A 139 5.66 10.83 -10.44
C PHE A 139 6.01 12.19 -11.03
N GLU A 140 6.41 13.12 -10.17
CA GLU A 140 6.86 14.47 -10.54
C GLU A 140 8.00 14.91 -9.61
N ILE A 141 9.07 15.48 -10.17
CA ILE A 141 10.10 16.13 -9.35
C ILE A 141 9.61 17.51 -8.93
N ASN A 142 9.27 17.65 -7.65
CA ASN A 142 8.79 18.91 -7.07
C ASN A 142 9.94 19.85 -6.70
N ASP A 143 11.02 19.30 -6.16
CA ASP A 143 12.12 20.10 -5.59
C ASP A 143 13.44 19.34 -5.60
N VAL A 144 14.55 20.07 -5.74
CA VAL A 144 15.92 19.55 -5.68
C VAL A 144 16.76 20.54 -4.89
N TYR A 145 17.35 20.10 -3.77
CA TYR A 145 18.15 20.96 -2.90
C TYR A 145 19.36 20.23 -2.32
N ASP A 146 20.39 21.00 -1.98
CA ASP A 146 21.58 20.50 -1.31
C ASP A 146 21.51 20.77 0.20
N ARG A 147 21.90 19.78 1.01
CA ARG A 147 22.04 19.91 2.47
C ARG A 147 23.24 19.07 2.91
N ASN A 148 24.18 19.68 3.64
CA ASN A 148 25.39 19.00 4.12
C ASN A 148 26.18 18.26 3.02
N GLN A 149 26.38 18.91 1.86
CA GLN A 149 27.05 18.32 0.68
C GLN A 149 26.32 17.12 0.04
N GLN A 150 25.11 16.81 0.48
CA GLN A 150 24.26 15.79 -0.11
C GLN A 150 23.13 16.43 -0.91
N LYS A 151 22.80 15.84 -2.05
CA LYS A 151 21.72 16.27 -2.93
C LYS A 151 20.46 15.50 -2.61
N PHE A 152 19.39 16.21 -2.32
CA PHE A 152 18.07 15.66 -2.04
C PHE A 152 17.09 16.04 -3.14
N VAL A 153 16.17 15.11 -3.43
CA VAL A 153 15.11 15.26 -4.43
C VAL A 153 13.79 14.93 -3.75
N ARG A 154 12.83 15.87 -3.80
CA ARG A 154 11.44 15.61 -3.42
C ARG A 154 10.64 15.25 -4.65
N ILE A 155 10.01 14.08 -4.58
CA ILE A 155 9.27 13.47 -5.67
C ILE A 155 7.83 13.33 -5.20
N ARG A 156 6.89 13.95 -5.91
CA ARG A 156 5.46 13.64 -5.75
C ARG A 156 5.18 12.29 -6.37
N MET A 157 4.31 11.52 -5.72
CA MET A 157 3.82 10.25 -6.24
C MET A 157 2.30 10.21 -6.20
N ASN A 158 1.68 9.76 -7.28
CA ASN A 158 0.27 9.42 -7.34
C ASN A 158 0.11 7.98 -7.79
N VAL A 159 -0.85 7.26 -7.20
CA VAL A 159 -1.17 5.88 -7.57
C VAL A 159 -2.64 5.73 -7.92
N LYS A 160 -2.92 4.84 -8.87
CA LYS A 160 -4.27 4.51 -9.31
C LYS A 160 -4.34 3.02 -9.62
N TYR A 161 -5.29 2.31 -9.03
CA TYR A 161 -5.48 0.88 -9.28
C TYR A 161 -6.94 0.47 -9.07
N LYS A 162 -7.28 -0.72 -9.57
CA LYS A 162 -8.58 -1.36 -9.37
C LYS A 162 -8.38 -2.69 -8.66
N VAL A 163 -9.30 -3.05 -7.78
CA VAL A 163 -9.30 -4.38 -7.16
C VAL A 163 -10.13 -5.29 -8.04
N ASP A 164 -9.45 -6.09 -8.86
CA ASP A 164 -10.07 -7.09 -9.71
C ASP A 164 -10.09 -8.44 -8.99
N GLU A 165 -11.23 -8.75 -8.37
CA GLU A 165 -11.58 -10.03 -7.76
C GLU A 165 -10.45 -10.70 -6.98
N LEU A 166 -10.07 -10.16 -5.81
CA LEU A 166 -9.36 -10.96 -4.82
C LEU A 166 -10.36 -11.99 -4.30
N SER A 167 -10.12 -13.25 -4.64
CA SER A 167 -10.96 -14.40 -4.28
C SER A 167 -10.21 -15.21 -3.24
N GLU A 168 -10.50 -14.96 -1.97
CA GLU A 168 -10.20 -15.93 -0.93
C GLU A 168 -11.42 -16.82 -0.73
N LYS A 169 -11.24 -18.04 -0.23
CA LYS A 169 -12.21 -19.17 -0.27
C LYS A 169 -13.65 -18.83 0.18
N GLN A 170 -13.88 -17.69 0.85
CA GLN A 170 -15.18 -17.25 1.36
C GLN A 170 -15.52 -15.76 1.08
N ILE A 171 -14.62 -14.94 0.52
CA ILE A 171 -14.84 -13.49 0.32
C ILE A 171 -14.30 -13.05 -1.05
N LYS A 172 -15.10 -12.27 -1.77
CA LYS A 172 -14.73 -11.64 -3.04
C LYS A 172 -14.72 -10.12 -2.88
N LEU A 173 -13.53 -9.54 -3.04
CA LEU A 173 -13.33 -8.09 -3.04
C LEU A 173 -13.29 -7.55 -4.48
N THR A 174 -14.09 -6.54 -4.76
CA THR A 174 -14.08 -5.82 -6.06
C THR A 174 -14.22 -4.33 -5.82
N SER A 175 -13.59 -3.49 -6.65
CA SER A 175 -13.89 -2.04 -6.63
C SER A 175 -14.65 -1.65 -7.90
N ASP A 176 -15.76 -0.93 -7.76
CA ASP A 176 -16.50 -0.43 -8.94
C ASP A 176 -15.75 0.71 -9.62
N ASP A 177 -15.09 1.55 -8.82
CA ASP A 177 -14.26 2.66 -9.26
C ASP A 177 -12.78 2.43 -8.90
N PHE A 178 -11.92 3.35 -9.32
CA PHE A 178 -10.50 3.34 -9.00
C PHE A 178 -10.25 3.70 -7.54
N ILE A 179 -9.30 2.99 -6.95
CA ILE A 179 -8.66 3.39 -5.71
C ILE A 179 -7.51 4.33 -6.08
N LEU A 180 -7.48 5.49 -5.42
CA LEU A 180 -6.54 6.57 -5.69
C LEU A 180 -5.63 6.78 -4.49
N GLY A 181 -4.38 7.15 -4.73
CA GLY A 181 -3.49 7.60 -3.68
C GLY A 181 -2.53 8.70 -4.11
N SER A 182 -2.06 9.46 -3.13
CA SER A 182 -1.13 10.57 -3.29
C SER A 182 -0.10 10.54 -2.17
N GLY A 183 1.13 10.92 -2.48
CA GLY A 183 2.26 10.78 -1.59
C GLY A 183 3.48 11.61 -2.00
N GLU A 184 4.52 11.54 -1.18
CA GLU A 184 5.82 12.16 -1.43
C GLU A 184 6.95 11.20 -1.07
N ILE A 185 8.06 11.32 -1.79
CA ILE A 185 9.30 10.57 -1.58
C ILE A 185 10.44 11.57 -1.49
N LEU A 186 11.21 11.50 -0.40
CA LEU A 186 12.46 12.19 -0.23
C LEU A 186 13.60 11.24 -0.57
N PHE A 187 14.30 11.51 -1.66
CA PHE A 187 15.40 10.70 -2.15
C PHE A 187 16.74 11.43 -1.96
N ASN A 188 17.72 10.77 -1.36
CA ASN A 188 19.10 11.25 -1.31
C ASN A 188 19.81 10.78 -2.58
N ALA A 189 19.93 11.68 -3.56
CA ALA A 189 20.55 11.38 -4.85
C ALA A 189 22.06 11.16 -4.75
N THR A 190 22.72 11.68 -3.71
CA THR A 190 24.15 11.44 -3.49
C THR A 190 24.40 10.01 -2.99
N ALA A 191 23.58 9.53 -2.07
CA ALA A 191 23.70 8.19 -1.50
C ALA A 191 22.93 7.10 -2.27
N GLY A 192 22.03 7.49 -3.17
CA GLY A 192 21.19 6.56 -3.93
C GLY A 192 20.12 5.87 -3.09
N VAL A 193 19.66 6.52 -2.01
CA VAL A 193 18.72 5.91 -1.03
C VAL A 193 17.48 6.76 -0.83
N ILE A 194 16.35 6.09 -0.54
CA ILE A 194 15.12 6.74 -0.11
C ILE A 194 15.28 7.07 1.37
N VAL A 195 15.16 8.34 1.74
CA VAL A 195 15.26 8.79 3.14
C VAL A 195 13.90 8.65 3.82
N LYS A 196 12.86 9.06 3.11
CA LYS A 196 11.49 9.04 3.61
C LYS A 196 10.51 8.87 2.45
N ALA A 197 9.41 8.16 2.68
CA ALA A 197 8.27 8.13 1.78
C ALA A 197 6.96 8.13 2.57
N ASN A 198 5.92 8.72 2.00
CA ASN A 198 4.56 8.58 2.50
C ASN A 198 3.59 8.43 1.33
N LEU A 199 2.52 7.67 1.55
CA LEU A 199 1.42 7.53 0.61
C LEU A 199 0.12 7.40 1.40
N ASP A 200 -0.88 8.15 0.98
CA ASP A 200 -2.25 8.02 1.44
C ASP A 200 -3.08 7.49 0.28
N VAL A 201 -3.90 6.47 0.54
CA VAL A 201 -4.72 5.77 -0.44
C VAL A 201 -6.16 5.74 0.07
N SER A 202 -7.11 6.02 -0.81
CA SER A 202 -8.53 5.97 -0.50
C SER A 202 -9.36 5.44 -1.66
N GLY A 203 -10.42 4.70 -1.35
CA GLY A 203 -11.34 4.18 -2.33
C GLY A 203 -12.50 3.42 -1.70
N VAL A 204 -13.36 2.86 -2.53
CA VAL A 204 -14.50 2.02 -2.11
C VAL A 204 -14.32 0.62 -2.68
N ILE A 205 -14.48 -0.37 -1.81
CA ILE A 205 -14.41 -1.80 -2.14
C ILE A 205 -15.76 -2.43 -1.79
N GLN A 206 -16.28 -3.25 -2.67
CA GLN A 206 -17.44 -4.10 -2.46
C GLN A 206 -16.98 -5.43 -1.87
N ILE A 207 -17.62 -5.85 -0.78
CA ILE A 207 -17.31 -7.10 -0.09
C ILE A 207 -18.46 -8.07 -0.30
N ASN A 208 -18.21 -9.12 -1.10
CA ASN A 208 -19.20 -10.16 -1.38
C ASN A 208 -18.82 -11.46 -0.66
N SER A 209 -19.65 -11.96 0.26
CA SER A 209 -19.41 -13.26 0.93
C SER A 209 -19.82 -14.45 0.06
N MET A 210 -19.18 -15.60 0.29
CA MET A 210 -19.46 -16.89 -0.36
C MET A 210 -19.72 -17.98 0.71
N PRO A 211 -20.84 -18.73 0.65
CA PRO A 211 -21.95 -18.58 -0.30
C PRO A 211 -22.66 -17.23 -0.10
N GLN A 212 -23.30 -16.70 -1.16
CA GLN A 212 -23.92 -15.35 -1.21
C GLN A 212 -25.12 -15.18 -0.26
N THR A 213 -24.92 -15.38 1.04
CA THR A 213 -25.94 -15.26 2.07
C THR A 213 -25.98 -13.85 2.68
N SER A 214 -24.92 -13.07 2.51
CA SER A 214 -24.85 -11.68 2.97
C SER A 214 -23.91 -10.83 2.09
N ASN A 215 -24.45 -9.79 1.45
CA ASN A 215 -23.62 -8.71 0.90
C ASN A 215 -23.37 -7.72 2.04
N LEU A 216 -22.11 -7.56 2.45
CA LEU A 216 -21.73 -6.61 3.49
C LEU A 216 -21.80 -5.16 2.99
N GLY A 217 -22.01 -4.97 1.68
CA GLY A 217 -22.15 -3.66 1.06
C GLY A 217 -20.80 -2.98 0.82
N PRO A 218 -20.83 -1.71 0.39
CA PRO A 218 -19.62 -0.95 0.10
C PRO A 218 -18.86 -0.60 1.39
N MET A 219 -17.57 -0.90 1.39
CA MET A 219 -16.61 -0.47 2.40
C MET A 219 -15.70 0.63 1.84
N ARG A 220 -15.66 1.77 2.51
CA ARG A 220 -14.66 2.80 2.29
C ARG A 220 -13.37 2.39 2.99
N VAL A 221 -12.29 2.36 2.23
CA VAL A 221 -10.96 2.02 2.72
C VAL A 221 -10.08 3.27 2.70
N LEU A 222 -9.45 3.56 3.84
CA LEU A 222 -8.40 4.56 3.97
C LEU A 222 -7.12 3.87 4.45
N GLN A 223 -6.04 4.04 3.70
CA GLN A 223 -4.75 3.43 3.99
C GLN A 223 -3.68 4.52 3.94
N SER A 224 -2.99 4.73 5.05
CA SER A 224 -1.83 5.62 5.13
C SER A 224 -0.61 4.80 5.47
N ILE A 225 0.50 5.11 4.83
CA ILE A 225 1.75 4.41 5.06
C ILE A 225 2.92 5.36 4.94
N SER A 226 3.83 5.24 5.89
CA SER A 226 5.05 6.03 5.97
C SER A 226 6.24 5.09 6.11
N MET A 227 7.30 5.40 5.38
CA MET A 227 8.57 4.69 5.42
C MET A 227 9.67 5.69 5.77
N GLU A 228 10.52 5.31 6.72
CA GLU A 228 11.74 6.04 7.06
C GLU A 228 12.94 5.10 6.90
N SER A 229 14.06 5.64 6.43
CA SER A 229 15.30 4.87 6.28
C SER A 229 16.25 5.17 7.42
N ASP A 230 16.97 4.15 7.89
CA ASP A 230 17.96 4.26 8.97
C ASP A 230 19.34 4.79 8.50
N PHE A 231 19.37 5.52 7.36
CA PHE A 231 20.60 6.01 6.71
C PHE A 231 21.00 7.42 7.14
#